data_AF-A0A061BSH0-F1
#
_entry.id   AF-A0A061BSH0-F1
#
_cell.length_a   1.000
_cell.length_b   1.000
_cell.length_c   1.000
_cell.angle_alpha   90.00
_cell.angle_beta   90.00
_cell.angle_gamma   90.00
#
_symmetry.space_group_name_H-M   'P 1'
#
loop_
_entity.id
_entity.type
_entity.pdbx_description
1 polymer ?
#
loop_
_entity_poly.entity_id
_entity_poly.type
_entity_poly.pdbx_seq_one_letter_code
_entity_poly.pdbx_strand_id
1 'polypeptide(L)'
;SHPCGPYLQSWSGDSYSLLAPKHAGLYLSWATYFPWTFHDYLKSLFTEYQQIFCRDWGCRRCQRGDGCRPGHHGSFDNPCQCNSLVSCKGVSATLYKCGFAFGDAAALNEKTNARTCTKFGVLLKRVMDSKYFVALFKQCDELLFKIRAPFIWLNVALWLLSVLYLIHIMVIRLDLLHIKSHLHSPSSHRIAAQSLLAAARVNKLNRVFYLQP
;
A
#
# COMPACT_ATOMS: atom_id res chain seq x y z
N SER A 1 12.45 -30.41 -3.05
CA SER A 1 11.21 -29.62 -3.16
C SER A 1 10.32 -30.32 -4.18
N HIS A 2 9.15 -30.81 -3.78
CA HIS A 2 8.21 -31.40 -4.75
C HIS A 2 7.63 -30.27 -5.61
N PRO A 3 7.65 -30.36 -6.96
CA PRO A 3 7.04 -29.33 -7.79
C PRO A 3 5.53 -29.29 -7.52
N CYS A 4 5.01 -28.10 -7.21
CA CYS A 4 3.59 -27.84 -6.94
C CYS A 4 2.74 -27.89 -8.23
N GLY A 5 2.86 -28.97 -9.00
CA GLY A 5 2.15 -29.23 -10.24
C GLY A 5 3.00 -28.97 -11.50
N PRO A 6 2.56 -29.51 -12.66
CA PRO A 6 3.37 -29.52 -13.88
C PRO A 6 3.32 -28.20 -14.67
N TYR A 7 2.42 -27.27 -14.32
CA TYR A 7 2.09 -26.10 -15.15
C TYR A 7 3.14 -24.99 -15.14
N LEU A 8 3.57 -24.54 -13.96
CA LEU A 8 4.43 -23.37 -13.81
C LEU A 8 5.56 -23.66 -12.84
N GLN A 9 6.77 -23.27 -13.22
CA GLN A 9 7.95 -23.23 -12.37
C GLN A 9 8.60 -21.85 -12.52
N SER A 10 8.90 -21.21 -11.39
CA SER A 10 9.68 -19.97 -11.38
C SER A 10 11.13 -20.27 -11.73
N TRP A 11 11.75 -19.45 -12.58
CA TRP A 11 13.17 -19.58 -12.92
C TRP A 11 14.12 -19.53 -11.72
N SER A 12 13.79 -18.73 -10.72
CA SER A 12 14.60 -18.54 -9.51
C SER A 12 14.22 -19.46 -8.35
N GLY A 13 13.38 -20.48 -8.59
CA GLY A 13 12.85 -21.34 -7.52
C GLY A 13 13.94 -22.09 -6.75
N ASP A 14 14.95 -22.59 -7.46
CA ASP A 14 16.07 -23.32 -6.85
C ASP A 14 16.97 -22.39 -6.05
N SER A 15 17.30 -21.21 -6.60
CA SER A 15 18.09 -20.19 -5.92
C SER A 15 17.44 -19.76 -4.60
N TYR A 16 16.12 -19.52 -4.60
CA TYR A 16 15.40 -19.17 -3.39
C TYR A 16 15.36 -20.31 -2.37
N SER A 17 15.25 -21.56 -2.83
CA SER A 17 15.26 -22.74 -1.95
C SER A 17 16.60 -22.91 -1.24
N LEU A 18 17.72 -22.75 -1.95
CA LEU A 18 19.08 -22.81 -1.40
C LEU A 18 19.37 -21.68 -0.40
N LEU A 19 18.86 -20.48 -0.68
CA LEU A 19 19.11 -19.27 0.12
C LEU A 19 18.11 -19.06 1.27
N ALA A 20 17.01 -19.81 1.30
CA ALA A 20 15.97 -19.75 2.32
C ALA A 20 16.48 -19.78 3.77
N PRO A 21 17.37 -20.70 4.18
CA PRO A 21 17.84 -20.73 5.57
C PRO A 21 18.61 -19.47 5.98
N LYS A 22 19.30 -18.82 5.04
CA LYS A 22 20.08 -17.61 5.29
C LYS A 22 19.22 -16.34 5.29
N HIS A 23 18.15 -16.31 4.51
CA HIS A 23 17.33 -15.11 4.27
C HIS A 23 15.87 -15.26 4.71
N ALA A 24 15.59 -16.18 5.64
CA ALA A 24 14.23 -16.50 6.09
C ALA A 24 13.43 -15.26 6.54
N GLY A 25 14.05 -14.34 7.29
CA GLY A 25 13.38 -13.11 7.73
C GLY A 25 12.99 -12.18 6.58
N LEU A 26 13.86 -12.06 5.55
CA LEU A 26 13.57 -11.27 4.35
C LEU A 26 12.43 -11.89 3.54
N TYR A 27 12.46 -13.21 3.35
CA TYR A 27 11.42 -13.91 2.61
C TYR A 27 10.07 -13.89 3.34
N LEU A 28 10.07 -13.93 4.66
CA LEU A 28 8.86 -13.75 5.46
C LEU A 28 8.29 -12.33 5.29
N SER A 29 9.14 -11.30 5.31
CA SER A 29 8.73 -9.94 4.99
C SER A 29 8.10 -9.86 3.59
N TRP A 30 8.75 -10.43 2.58
CA TRP A 30 8.22 -10.46 1.22
C TRP A 30 6.88 -11.20 1.12
N ALA A 31 6.77 -12.36 1.77
CA ALA A 31 5.55 -13.16 1.79
C ALA A 31 4.37 -12.44 2.48
N THR A 32 4.64 -11.49 3.39
CA THR A 32 3.61 -10.74 4.09
C THR A 32 3.22 -9.44 3.38
N TYR A 33 4.18 -8.76 2.74
CA TYR A 33 3.94 -7.47 2.09
C TYR A 33 3.58 -7.55 0.60
N PHE A 34 4.07 -8.55 -0.12
CA PHE A 34 3.84 -8.70 -1.56
C PHE A 34 2.64 -9.56 -2.03
N PRO A 35 1.77 -10.16 -1.19
CA PRO A 35 0.62 -10.92 -1.70
C PRO A 35 -0.25 -10.14 -2.70
N TRP A 36 -0.50 -8.86 -2.42
CA TRP A 36 -1.31 -7.97 -3.28
C TRP A 36 -0.63 -7.77 -4.64
N THR A 37 0.66 -7.41 -4.62
CA THR A 37 1.46 -7.23 -5.83
C THR A 37 1.56 -8.52 -6.63
N PHE A 38 1.69 -9.66 -5.95
CA PHE A 38 1.72 -10.97 -6.60
C PHE A 38 0.40 -11.26 -7.34
N HIS A 39 -0.75 -10.93 -6.75
CA HIS A 39 -2.05 -11.06 -7.42
C HIS A 39 -2.16 -10.17 -8.65
N ASP A 40 -1.64 -8.94 -8.59
CA ASP A 40 -1.62 -8.04 -9.75
C ASP A 40 -0.66 -8.52 -10.86
N TYR A 41 0.46 -9.12 -10.49
CA TYR A 41 1.33 -9.79 -11.46
C TYR A 41 0.67 -11.01 -12.10
N LEU A 42 -0.13 -11.78 -11.36
CA LEU A 42 -0.92 -12.87 -11.94
C LEU A 42 -1.98 -12.35 -12.92
N LYS A 43 -2.64 -11.22 -12.63
CA LYS A 43 -3.55 -10.55 -13.58
C LYS A 43 -2.82 -10.09 -14.83
N SER A 44 -1.63 -9.52 -14.66
CA SER A 44 -0.78 -9.07 -15.77
C SER A 44 -0.36 -10.26 -16.65
N LEU A 45 0.07 -11.36 -16.03
CA LEU A 45 0.37 -12.62 -16.71
C LEU A 45 -0.86 -13.14 -17.48
N PHE A 46 -2.04 -13.14 -16.87
CA PHE A 46 -3.26 -13.57 -17.53
C PHE A 46 -3.64 -12.68 -18.71
N THR A 47 -3.46 -11.37 -18.58
CA THR A 47 -3.72 -10.40 -19.65
C THR A 47 -2.77 -10.62 -20.83
N GLU A 48 -1.47 -10.72 -20.57
CA GLU A 48 -0.46 -11.06 -21.59
C GLU A 48 -0.74 -12.43 -22.24
N TYR A 49 -1.22 -13.39 -21.44
CA TYR A 49 -1.62 -14.70 -21.94
C TYR A 49 -2.81 -14.63 -22.90
N GLN A 50 -3.83 -13.82 -22.59
CA GLN A 50 -4.99 -13.62 -23.47
C GLN A 50 -4.63 -12.90 -24.77
N GLN A 51 -3.63 -12.03 -24.75
CA GLN A 51 -3.14 -11.29 -25.93
C GLN A 51 -2.32 -12.14 -26.90
N ILE A 52 -2.00 -13.40 -26.58
CA ILE A 52 -1.23 -14.28 -27.46
C ILE A 52 -1.97 -14.51 -28.78
N PHE A 53 -1.36 -14.07 -29.88
CA PHE A 53 -1.79 -14.41 -31.22
C PHE A 53 -0.96 -15.57 -31.78
N CYS A 54 -1.49 -16.79 -31.73
CA CYS A 54 -0.75 -18.00 -32.15
C CYS A 54 -0.27 -17.97 -33.61
N ARG A 55 -0.86 -17.14 -34.47
CA ARG A 55 -0.47 -17.01 -35.88
C ARG A 55 0.93 -16.42 -36.03
N ASP A 56 1.27 -15.41 -35.24
CA ASP A 56 2.59 -14.74 -35.26
C ASP A 56 3.70 -15.70 -34.83
N TRP A 57 3.34 -16.69 -34.02
CA TRP A 57 4.23 -17.74 -33.56
C TRP A 57 4.28 -18.98 -34.47
N GLY A 58 3.67 -18.91 -35.67
CA GLY A 58 3.74 -19.95 -36.69
C GLY A 58 2.84 -21.17 -36.45
N CYS A 59 1.78 -21.04 -35.64
CA CYS A 59 0.85 -22.16 -35.40
C CYS A 59 -0.05 -22.42 -36.63
N ARG A 60 0.23 -23.51 -37.36
CA ARG A 60 -0.54 -23.90 -38.58
C ARG A 60 -2.02 -24.22 -38.32
N ARG A 61 -2.36 -24.73 -37.13
CA ARG A 61 -3.75 -25.07 -36.78
C ARG A 61 -4.59 -23.84 -36.47
N CYS A 62 -3.99 -22.84 -35.83
CA CYS A 62 -4.66 -21.56 -35.55
C CYS A 62 -4.68 -20.60 -36.76
N GLN A 63 -4.04 -20.94 -37.89
CA GLN A 63 -4.07 -20.13 -39.12
C GLN A 63 -5.40 -20.22 -39.87
N ARG A 64 -6.15 -21.31 -39.71
CA ARG A 64 -7.35 -21.61 -40.53
C ARG A 64 -8.67 -21.24 -39.87
N GLY A 65 -8.67 -20.88 -38.58
CA GLY A 65 -9.89 -20.58 -37.83
C GLY A 65 -9.85 -19.20 -37.20
N ASP A 66 -11.00 -18.52 -37.16
CA ASP A 66 -11.19 -17.24 -36.47
C ASP A 66 -11.02 -17.33 -34.93
N GLY A 67 -10.90 -18.54 -34.40
CA GLY A 67 -10.97 -18.82 -32.97
C GLY A 67 -9.73 -18.47 -32.13
N CYS A 68 -8.67 -17.88 -32.68
CA CYS A 68 -7.51 -17.47 -31.87
C CYS A 68 -7.09 -16.04 -32.19
N ARG A 69 -7.83 -15.07 -31.65
CA ARG A 69 -7.54 -13.63 -31.78
C ARG A 69 -6.89 -13.08 -30.49
N PRO A 70 -6.11 -11.99 -30.58
CA PRO A 70 -5.65 -11.27 -29.40
C PRO A 70 -6.82 -10.94 -28.46
N GLY A 71 -6.63 -11.13 -27.16
CA GLY A 71 -7.65 -10.93 -26.12
C GLY A 71 -8.52 -12.16 -25.81
N HIS A 72 -8.53 -13.17 -26.69
CA HIS A 72 -9.36 -14.37 -26.50
C HIS A 72 -8.55 -15.66 -26.27
N HIS A 73 -7.22 -15.60 -26.28
CA HIS A 73 -6.41 -16.79 -26.08
C HIS A 73 -6.67 -17.44 -24.71
N GLY A 74 -6.90 -18.76 -24.71
CA GLY A 74 -7.23 -19.50 -23.50
C GLY A 74 -8.68 -19.37 -23.02
N SER A 75 -9.57 -18.70 -23.77
CA SER A 75 -11.02 -18.73 -23.52
C SER A 75 -11.68 -19.98 -24.11
N PHE A 76 -12.88 -20.33 -23.61
CA PHE A 76 -13.73 -21.35 -24.20
C PHE A 76 -14.50 -20.85 -25.43
N ASP A 77 -14.80 -19.55 -25.52
CA ASP A 77 -15.63 -18.99 -26.60
C ASP A 77 -14.96 -19.15 -27.96
N ASN A 78 -13.65 -18.92 -27.98
CA ASN A 78 -12.79 -18.99 -29.15
C ASN A 78 -11.56 -19.83 -28.76
N PRO A 79 -11.68 -21.17 -28.79
CA PRO A 79 -10.61 -22.04 -28.34
C PRO A 79 -9.49 -22.09 -29.40
N CYS A 80 -8.25 -21.93 -28.95
CA CYS A 80 -7.11 -22.16 -29.83
C CYS A 80 -7.02 -23.65 -30.23
N GLN A 81 -6.53 -23.93 -31.42
CA GLN A 81 -6.39 -25.30 -31.95
C GLN A 81 -4.98 -25.88 -31.81
N CYS A 82 -4.17 -25.38 -30.87
CA CYS A 82 -2.83 -25.89 -30.59
C CYS A 82 -2.88 -27.36 -30.13
N ASN A 83 -1.87 -28.17 -30.49
CA ASN A 83 -1.83 -29.59 -30.12
C ASN A 83 -1.80 -29.78 -28.60
N SER A 84 -1.09 -28.89 -27.92
CA SER A 84 -0.89 -28.87 -26.48
C SER A 84 -0.45 -27.47 -26.05
N LEU A 85 -0.53 -27.20 -24.75
CA LEU A 85 -0.01 -25.99 -24.12
C LEU A 85 1.49 -25.81 -24.41
N VAL A 86 2.26 -26.90 -24.31
CA VAL A 86 3.71 -26.92 -24.49
C VAL A 86 4.11 -26.67 -25.94
N SER A 87 3.34 -27.20 -26.91
CA SER A 87 3.61 -26.97 -28.34
C SER A 87 3.25 -25.55 -28.80
N CYS A 88 2.53 -24.79 -27.98
CA CYS A 88 2.19 -23.41 -28.29
C CYS A 88 3.37 -22.47 -27.98
N LYS A 89 4.17 -22.16 -29.01
CA LYS A 89 5.35 -21.29 -28.91
C LYS A 89 5.06 -19.91 -28.29
N GLY A 90 3.89 -19.35 -28.57
CA GLY A 90 3.46 -18.09 -27.97
C GLY A 90 3.29 -18.19 -26.45
N VAL A 91 2.79 -19.33 -25.95
CA VAL A 91 2.64 -19.54 -24.49
C VAL A 91 4.01 -19.66 -23.85
N SER A 92 4.92 -20.48 -24.39
CA SER A 92 6.26 -20.59 -23.83
C SER A 92 6.97 -19.24 -23.79
N ALA A 93 6.89 -18.45 -24.85
CA ALA A 93 7.53 -17.13 -24.91
C ALA A 93 6.94 -16.15 -23.87
N THR A 94 5.61 -16.11 -23.74
CA THR A 94 4.95 -15.26 -22.73
C THR A 94 5.30 -15.70 -21.31
N LEU A 95 5.30 -17.01 -21.02
CA LEU A 95 5.71 -17.52 -19.71
C LEU A 95 7.16 -17.11 -19.39
N TYR A 96 8.07 -17.26 -20.34
CA TYR A 96 9.47 -16.87 -20.18
C TYR A 96 9.64 -15.37 -19.97
N LYS A 97 8.91 -14.54 -20.72
CA LYS A 97 8.86 -13.08 -20.52
C LYS A 97 8.41 -12.71 -19.10
N CYS A 98 7.50 -13.49 -18.53
CA CYS A 98 6.99 -13.31 -17.17
C CYS A 98 7.82 -14.03 -16.08
N GLY A 99 8.97 -14.62 -16.41
CA GLY A 99 9.86 -15.30 -15.45
C GLY A 99 9.45 -16.73 -15.07
N PHE A 100 8.57 -17.35 -15.85
CA PHE A 100 8.10 -18.72 -15.65
C PHE A 100 8.57 -19.65 -16.77
N ALA A 101 8.70 -20.92 -16.42
CA ALA A 101 8.84 -22.04 -17.35
C ALA A 101 7.75 -23.09 -17.05
N PHE A 102 7.59 -24.05 -17.95
CA PHE A 102 6.80 -25.25 -17.64
C PHE A 102 7.52 -26.08 -16.58
N GLY A 103 6.81 -26.49 -15.53
CA GLY A 103 7.42 -27.31 -14.48
C GLY A 103 7.69 -28.74 -14.95
N ASP A 104 6.76 -29.33 -15.70
CA ASP A 104 6.97 -30.62 -16.35
C ASP A 104 6.33 -30.62 -17.75
N ALA A 105 7.14 -30.27 -18.75
CA ALA A 105 6.72 -30.24 -20.14
C ALA A 105 6.33 -31.63 -20.68
N ALA A 106 6.91 -32.71 -20.15
CA ALA A 106 6.60 -34.06 -20.59
C ALA A 106 5.21 -34.48 -20.10
N ALA A 107 4.91 -34.28 -18.81
CA ALA A 107 3.59 -34.54 -18.24
C ALA A 107 2.49 -33.66 -18.86
N LEU A 108 2.79 -32.41 -19.19
CA LEU A 108 1.82 -31.52 -19.85
C LEU A 108 1.52 -31.91 -21.31
N ASN A 109 2.47 -32.57 -21.98
CA ASN A 109 2.37 -32.97 -23.38
C ASN A 109 2.03 -34.46 -23.57
N GLU A 110 1.61 -35.13 -22.51
CA GLU A 110 1.25 -36.55 -22.54
C GLU A 110 0.10 -36.80 -23.55
N LYS A 111 0.27 -37.81 -24.41
CA LYS A 111 -0.63 -38.05 -25.56
C LYS A 111 -2.07 -38.38 -25.15
N THR A 112 -2.26 -38.96 -23.97
CA THR A 112 -3.57 -39.37 -23.43
C THR A 112 -4.36 -38.21 -22.84
N ASN A 113 -3.70 -37.19 -22.28
CA ASN A 113 -4.34 -36.09 -21.55
C ASN A 113 -3.65 -34.73 -21.77
N ALA A 114 -3.24 -34.45 -23.01
CA ALA A 114 -2.55 -33.21 -23.36
C ALA A 114 -3.32 -31.99 -22.82
N ARG A 115 -2.63 -31.16 -22.03
CA ARG A 115 -3.24 -29.94 -21.48
C ARG A 115 -3.35 -28.92 -22.59
N THR A 116 -4.54 -28.36 -22.79
CA THR A 116 -4.80 -27.33 -23.80
C THR A 116 -4.60 -25.94 -23.20
N CYS A 117 -4.36 -24.94 -24.05
CA CYS A 117 -4.29 -23.54 -23.61
C CYS A 117 -5.58 -23.08 -22.94
N THR A 118 -6.74 -23.55 -23.41
CA THR A 118 -8.05 -23.23 -22.80
C THR A 118 -8.15 -23.71 -21.35
N LYS A 119 -7.73 -24.95 -21.07
CA LYS A 119 -7.71 -25.49 -19.71
C LYS A 119 -6.79 -24.69 -18.80
N PHE A 120 -5.63 -24.26 -19.30
CA PHE A 120 -4.71 -23.44 -18.52
C PHE A 120 -5.23 -22.02 -18.27
N GLY A 121 -5.79 -21.35 -19.28
CA GLY A 121 -6.40 -20.02 -19.11
C GLY A 121 -7.53 -20.02 -18.08
N VAL A 122 -8.39 -21.03 -18.13
CA VAL A 122 -9.49 -21.22 -17.15
C VAL A 122 -8.97 -21.51 -15.75
N LEU A 123 -7.92 -22.34 -15.64
CA LEU A 123 -7.25 -22.60 -14.38
C LEU A 123 -6.68 -21.30 -13.78
N LEU A 124 -5.96 -20.51 -14.59
CA LEU A 124 -5.35 -19.26 -14.15
C LEU A 124 -6.41 -18.26 -13.68
N LYS A 125 -7.52 -18.12 -14.43
CA LYS A 125 -8.67 -17.32 -14.01
C LYS A 125 -9.25 -17.78 -12.68
N ARG A 126 -9.47 -19.09 -12.51
CA ARG A 126 -9.99 -19.67 -11.27
C ARG A 126 -9.07 -19.44 -10.07
N VAL A 127 -7.75 -19.50 -10.27
CA VAL A 127 -6.77 -19.24 -9.21
C VAL A 127 -6.85 -17.79 -8.75
N MET A 128 -6.91 -16.83 -9.69
CA MET A 128 -7.03 -15.40 -9.38
C MET A 128 -8.34 -15.05 -8.66
N ASP A 129 -9.45 -15.66 -9.07
CA ASP A 129 -10.78 -15.44 -8.49
C ASP A 129 -11.04 -16.32 -7.24
N SER A 130 -10.03 -17.04 -6.77
CA SER A 130 -10.20 -17.98 -5.66
C SER A 130 -10.38 -17.26 -4.32
N LYS A 131 -11.20 -17.86 -3.45
CA LYS A 131 -11.39 -17.40 -2.06
C LYS A 131 -10.09 -17.45 -1.24
N TYR A 132 -9.09 -18.21 -1.69
CA TYR A 132 -7.81 -18.35 -1.01
C TYR A 132 -7.01 -17.04 -1.00
N PHE A 133 -7.05 -16.23 -2.07
CA PHE A 133 -6.39 -14.92 -2.06
C PHE A 133 -7.06 -13.96 -1.09
N VAL A 134 -8.40 -13.95 -1.03
CA VAL A 134 -9.15 -13.14 -0.07
C VAL A 134 -8.80 -13.51 1.36
N ALA A 135 -8.75 -14.82 1.65
CA ALA A 135 -8.33 -15.31 2.96
C ALA A 135 -6.87 -14.94 3.27
N LEU A 136 -5.96 -15.08 2.29
CA LEU A 136 -4.55 -14.73 2.42
C LEU A 136 -4.39 -13.24 2.75
N PHE A 137 -5.02 -12.34 1.99
CA PHE A 137 -4.94 -10.89 2.23
C PHE A 137 -5.45 -10.54 3.62
N LYS A 138 -6.59 -11.11 4.03
CA LYS A 138 -7.13 -10.90 5.37
C LYS A 138 -6.14 -11.31 6.46
N GLN A 139 -5.50 -12.47 6.31
CA GLN A 139 -4.51 -12.95 7.30
C GLN A 139 -3.24 -12.10 7.31
N CYS A 140 -2.77 -11.65 6.14
CA CYS A 140 -1.64 -10.73 6.04
C CYS A 140 -1.95 -9.38 6.70
N ASP A 141 -3.14 -8.82 6.45
CA ASP A 141 -3.57 -7.56 7.06
C ASP A 141 -3.70 -7.68 8.58
N GLU A 142 -4.26 -8.79 9.08
CA GLU A 142 -4.36 -9.06 10.52
C GLU A 142 -2.97 -9.18 11.17
N LEU A 143 -2.04 -9.88 10.51
CA LEU A 143 -0.66 -10.01 10.98
C LEU A 143 0.04 -8.65 11.02
N LEU A 144 -0.06 -7.86 9.93
CA LEU A 144 0.54 -6.54 9.84
C LEU A 144 -0.06 -5.58 10.88
N PHE A 145 -1.37 -5.65 11.12
CA PHE A 145 -2.04 -4.88 12.15
C PHE A 145 -1.53 -5.26 13.54
N LYS A 146 -1.45 -6.55 13.87
CA LYS A 146 -0.95 -7.02 15.17
C LYS A 146 0.49 -6.56 15.43
N ILE A 147 1.35 -6.62 14.42
CA ILE A 147 2.75 -6.16 14.53
C ILE A 147 2.80 -4.63 14.77
N ARG A 148 1.90 -3.86 14.13
CA ARG A 148 1.88 -2.38 14.21
C ARG A 148 1.06 -1.82 15.38
N ALA A 149 0.15 -2.61 15.95
CA ALA A 149 -0.74 -2.21 17.04
C ALA A 149 -0.02 -1.48 18.19
N PRO A 150 1.09 -1.96 18.76
CA PRO A 150 1.76 -1.24 19.86
C PRO A 150 2.25 0.15 19.44
N PHE A 151 2.74 0.30 18.20
CA PHE A 151 3.17 1.59 17.69
C PHE A 151 1.98 2.54 17.44
N ILE A 152 0.86 2.02 16.92
CA ILE A 152 -0.37 2.82 16.72
C ILE A 152 -0.84 3.38 18.07
N TRP A 153 -0.95 2.54 19.09
CA TRP A 153 -1.38 2.98 20.43
C TRP A 153 -0.39 3.92 21.10
N LEU A 154 0.92 3.71 20.92
CA LEU A 154 1.93 4.63 21.41
C LEU A 154 1.79 6.02 20.75
N ASN A 155 1.57 6.08 19.43
CA ASN A 155 1.34 7.35 18.75
C ASN A 155 0.08 8.03 19.26
N VAL A 156 -1.04 7.32 19.37
CA VAL A 156 -2.29 7.88 19.91
C VAL A 156 -2.07 8.44 21.31
N ALA A 157 -1.35 7.73 22.19
CA ALA A 157 -1.02 8.21 23.53
C ALA A 157 -0.14 9.48 23.50
N LEU A 158 0.88 9.54 22.62
CA LEU A 158 1.72 10.72 22.45
C LEU A 158 0.94 11.94 21.97
N TRP A 159 0.02 11.74 21.02
CA TRP A 159 -0.85 12.80 20.51
C TRP A 159 -1.79 13.31 21.59
N LEU A 160 -2.41 12.42 22.36
CA LEU A 160 -3.26 12.79 23.50
C LEU A 160 -2.46 13.58 24.56
N LEU A 161 -1.26 13.12 24.90
CA LEU A 161 -0.39 13.81 25.84
C LEU A 161 0.00 15.21 25.33
N SER A 162 0.33 15.34 24.05
CA SER A 162 0.67 16.63 23.42
C SER A 162 -0.51 17.61 23.49
N VAL A 163 -1.73 17.15 23.15
CA VAL A 163 -2.94 17.97 23.22
C VAL A 163 -3.23 18.40 24.67
N LEU A 164 -3.16 17.47 25.63
CA LEU A 164 -3.35 17.78 27.04
C LEU A 164 -2.34 18.80 27.55
N TYR A 165 -1.07 18.68 27.14
CA TYR A 165 -0.01 19.64 27.50
C TYR A 165 -0.30 21.05 26.96
N LEU A 166 -0.75 21.16 25.69
CA LEU A 166 -1.13 22.44 25.10
C LEU A 166 -2.32 23.07 25.82
N ILE A 167 -3.37 22.30 26.12
CA ILE A 167 -4.54 22.77 26.87
C ILE A 167 -4.12 23.26 28.25
N HIS A 168 -3.29 22.48 28.96
CA HIS A 168 -2.80 22.83 30.29
C HIS A 168 -2.05 24.18 30.29
N ILE A 169 -1.17 24.41 29.31
CA ILE A 169 -0.49 25.72 29.17
C ILE A 169 -1.48 26.83 28.86
N MET A 170 -2.44 26.62 27.95
CA MET A 170 -3.41 27.66 27.62
C MET A 170 -4.28 28.03 28.83
N VAL A 171 -4.76 27.04 29.59
CA VAL A 171 -5.57 27.27 30.80
C VAL A 171 -4.75 27.99 31.86
N ILE A 172 -3.52 27.55 32.16
CA ILE A 172 -2.66 28.24 33.13
C ILE A 172 -2.40 29.69 32.71
N ARG A 173 -2.14 29.93 31.41
CA ARG A 173 -1.90 31.30 30.92
C ARG A 173 -3.16 32.14 31.00
N LEU A 174 -4.33 31.59 30.71
CA LEU A 174 -5.61 32.29 30.84
C LEU A 174 -5.94 32.59 32.30
N ASP A 175 -5.73 31.64 33.22
CA ASP A 175 -5.94 31.82 34.65
C ASP A 175 -4.97 32.86 35.23
N LEU A 176 -3.69 32.82 34.85
CA LEU A 176 -2.73 33.85 35.22
C LEU A 176 -3.13 35.23 34.71
N LEU A 177 -3.63 35.33 33.47
CA LEU A 177 -4.15 36.58 32.92
C LEU A 177 -5.42 37.03 33.66
N HIS A 178 -6.32 36.11 34.00
CA HIS A 178 -7.56 36.37 34.71
C HIS A 178 -7.30 36.86 36.13
N ILE A 179 -6.46 36.15 36.90
CA ILE A 179 -6.03 36.56 38.24
C ILE A 179 -5.31 37.90 38.17
N LYS A 180 -4.39 38.11 37.23
CA LYS A 180 -3.66 39.37 37.09
C LYS A 180 -4.59 40.53 36.70
N SER A 181 -5.65 40.28 35.92
CA SER A 181 -6.66 41.30 35.60
C SER A 181 -7.49 41.70 36.82
N HIS A 182 -7.76 40.76 37.74
CA HIS A 182 -8.44 41.05 39.00
C HIS A 182 -7.50 41.69 40.04
N LEU A 183 -6.22 41.32 40.04
CA LEU A 183 -5.20 41.90 40.91
C LEU A 183 -4.76 43.30 40.44
N HIS A 184 -4.86 43.58 39.13
CA HIS A 184 -4.83 44.94 38.60
C HIS A 184 -6.14 45.62 39.00
N SER A 185 -6.17 46.03 40.26
CA SER A 185 -7.26 46.76 40.88
C SER A 185 -7.78 47.89 39.97
N PRO A 186 -9.07 48.24 40.05
CA PRO A 186 -9.68 49.34 39.30
C PRO A 186 -9.20 50.70 39.85
N SER A 187 -7.89 50.91 39.83
CA SER A 187 -7.22 52.16 40.14
C SER A 187 -7.39 53.16 38.98
N SER A 188 -7.76 52.70 37.79
CA SER A 188 -8.08 53.58 36.66
C SER A 188 -9.31 54.47 36.93
N HIS A 189 -10.35 53.97 37.61
CA HIS A 189 -11.53 54.79 37.95
C HIS A 189 -11.36 55.60 39.26
N ARG A 190 -10.39 55.26 40.12
CA ARG A 190 -10.12 56.01 41.37
C ARG A 190 -9.17 57.19 41.18
N ILE A 191 -8.78 57.51 39.95
CA ILE A 191 -8.21 58.83 39.64
C ILE A 191 -9.39 59.80 39.58
N ALA A 192 -9.74 60.38 40.73
CA ALA A 192 -10.63 61.53 40.75
C ALA A 192 -10.05 62.59 39.80
N ALA A 193 -10.83 63.13 38.86
CA ALA A 193 -10.36 64.20 37.97
C ALA A 193 -9.75 65.38 38.76
N GLN A 194 -10.14 65.54 40.02
CA GLN A 194 -9.57 66.48 40.98
C GLN A 194 -8.09 66.21 41.32
N SER A 195 -7.63 64.95 41.40
CA SER A 195 -6.21 64.65 41.67
C SER A 195 -5.31 64.94 40.45
N LEU A 196 -5.83 64.77 39.24
CA LEU A 196 -5.16 65.20 38.00
C LEU A 196 -5.07 66.74 37.91
N LEU A 197 -6.13 67.46 38.27
CA LEU A 197 -6.11 68.93 38.33
C LEU A 197 -5.24 69.46 39.47
N ALA A 198 -5.15 68.75 40.60
CA ALA A 198 -4.24 69.08 41.69
C ALA A 198 -2.78 68.89 41.28
N ALA A 199 -2.43 67.78 40.61
CA ALA A 199 -1.08 67.57 40.08
C ALA A 199 -0.70 68.63 39.02
N ALA A 200 -1.63 69.01 38.14
CA ALA A 200 -1.44 70.11 37.20
C ALA A 200 -1.24 71.47 37.90
N ARG A 201 -1.92 71.71 39.03
CA ARG A 201 -1.72 72.90 39.89
C ARG A 201 -0.37 72.88 40.62
N VAL A 202 0.07 71.73 41.14
CA VAL A 202 1.35 71.59 41.86
C VAL A 202 2.53 71.78 40.91
N ASN A 203 2.46 71.26 39.67
CA ASN A 203 3.48 71.50 38.65
C ASN A 203 3.53 72.98 38.21
N LYS A 204 2.41 73.71 38.37
CA LYS A 204 2.31 75.17 38.13
C LYS A 204 2.83 75.99 39.32
N LEU A 205 2.71 75.49 40.55
CA LEU A 205 3.26 76.09 41.77
C LEU A 205 4.79 75.93 41.86
N ASN A 206 5.36 74.85 41.33
CA ASN A 206 6.82 74.69 41.24
C ASN A 206 7.48 75.57 40.15
N ARG A 207 6.68 76.39 39.47
CA ARG A 207 7.08 77.40 38.47
C ARG A 207 6.89 78.84 38.97
N VAL A 208 6.91 79.06 40.29
CA VAL A 208 7.09 80.42 40.82
C VAL A 208 8.55 80.81 40.63
N PHE A 209 8.79 81.48 39.51
CA PHE A 209 10.00 82.24 39.23
C PHE A 209 10.25 83.22 40.38
N TYR A 210 11.36 83.03 41.08
CA TYR A 210 12.02 84.13 41.80
C TYR A 210 12.59 85.08 40.75
N LEU A 211 11.82 86.13 40.45
CA LEU A 211 12.33 87.40 39.95
C LEU A 211 12.50 88.25 41.21
N GLN A 212 13.70 88.72 41.56
CA GLN A 212 14.32 89.96 41.05
C GLN A 212 15.61 90.25 41.86
N PRO A 213 16.49 91.19 41.46
CA PRO A 213 16.32 92.30 40.51
C PRO A 213 16.89 92.06 39.10
#